data_AF-A0AA38CI82-F1
#
_entry.id   AF-A0AA38CI82-F1
#
_cell.length_a   1.000
_cell.length_b   1.000
_cell.length_c   1.000
_cell.angle_alpha   90.00
_cell.angle_beta   90.00
_cell.angle_gamma   90.00
#
_symmetry.space_group_name_H-M   'P 1'
#
loop_
_entity.id
_entity.type
_entity.pdbx_description
1 polymer ?
#
loop_
_entity_poly.entity_id
_entity_poly.type
_entity_poly.pdbx_seq_one_letter_code
_entity_poly.pdbx_strand_id
1 'polypeptide(L)' 'VGSDHNPIALNFLNWTKPTRSSFKFEKMWMEHDNIYDKIKEWWGWNGEGTAQFRLVQKLKNVKKQVKIWNKS' A
#
# COMPACT_ATOMS: atom_id res chain seq x y z
N VAL A 1 -14.52 11.23 40.14
CA VAL A 1 -15.12 11.79 38.91
C VAL A 1 -14.68 10.86 37.77
N GLY A 2 -15.60 10.04 37.27
CA GLY A 2 -15.32 9.04 36.23
C GLY A 2 -15.59 9.63 34.84
N SER A 3 -14.80 9.22 33.86
CA SER A 3 -14.91 9.68 32.47
C SER A 3 -16.29 9.34 31.89
N ASP A 4 -17.01 10.35 31.41
CA ASP A 4 -18.32 10.22 30.73
C ASP A 4 -18.12 9.88 29.23
N HIS A 5 -17.14 9.01 28.95
CA HIS A 5 -16.80 8.64 27.58
C HIS A 5 -17.21 7.19 27.33
N ASN A 6 -18.34 7.05 26.63
CA ASN A 6 -18.74 5.78 26.05
C ASN A 6 -17.98 5.58 24.73
N PRO A 7 -17.34 4.42 24.52
CA PRO A 7 -16.74 4.11 23.23
C PRO A 7 -17.82 3.94 22.17
N ILE A 8 -17.57 4.49 20.97
CA ILE A 8 -18.44 4.30 19.81
C ILE A 8 -18.18 2.90 19.24
N ALA A 9 -19.17 2.02 19.39
CA ALA A 9 -19.17 0.70 18.77
C ALA A 9 -19.64 0.81 17.32
N LEU A 10 -18.70 0.82 16.37
CA LEU A 10 -18.98 0.75 14.94
C LEU A 10 -19.16 -0.72 14.51
N ASN A 11 -20.36 -1.05 14.03
CA ASN A 11 -20.72 -2.41 13.61
C ASN A 11 -20.69 -2.50 12.08
N PHE A 12 -19.66 -3.15 11.51
CA PHE A 12 -19.43 -3.23 10.05
C PHE A 12 -20.19 -4.39 9.37
N LEU A 13 -21.38 -4.78 9.88
CA LEU A 13 -22.13 -5.94 9.39
C LEU A 13 -22.43 -5.91 7.87
N ASN A 14 -22.38 -4.72 7.24
CA ASN A 14 -22.66 -4.51 5.82
C ASN A 14 -21.41 -4.22 4.97
N TRP A 15 -20.22 -4.66 5.40
CA TRP A 15 -19.02 -4.55 4.56
C TRP A 15 -19.13 -5.49 3.35
N THR A 16 -19.76 -4.99 2.29
CA THR A 16 -19.66 -5.61 0.95
C THR A 16 -18.18 -5.79 0.63
N LYS A 17 -17.79 -6.96 0.11
CA LYS A 17 -16.42 -7.21 -0.33
C LYS A 17 -15.95 -6.00 -1.14
N PRO A 18 -14.80 -5.39 -0.80
CA PRO A 18 -14.35 -4.20 -1.50
C PRO A 18 -14.33 -4.54 -2.98
N THR A 19 -15.04 -3.75 -3.78
CA THR A 19 -15.01 -3.85 -5.24
C THR A 19 -13.54 -3.84 -5.66
N ARG A 20 -13.21 -4.50 -6.78
CA ARG A 20 -11.84 -4.47 -7.31
C ARG A 20 -11.46 -3.03 -7.62
N SER A 21 -10.91 -2.33 -6.64
CA SER A 21 -10.51 -0.94 -6.76
C SER A 21 -9.29 -0.88 -7.67
N SER A 22 -9.29 0.11 -8.56
CA SER A 22 -8.09 0.44 -9.31
C SER A 22 -6.96 0.81 -8.36
N PHE A 23 -5.72 0.57 -8.78
CA PHE A 23 -4.58 1.05 -8.00
C PHE A 23 -4.60 2.57 -8.04
N LYS A 24 -4.75 3.21 -6.88
CA LYS A 24 -4.75 4.65 -6.71
C LYS A 24 -3.52 5.03 -5.89
N PHE A 25 -2.97 6.19 -6.22
CA PHE A 25 -1.98 6.82 -5.37
C PHE A 25 -2.67 7.34 -4.10
N GLU A 26 -2.08 7.09 -2.93
CA GLU A 26 -2.66 7.52 -1.66
C GLU A 26 -1.76 8.55 -0.99
N LYS A 27 -2.37 9.62 -0.46
CA LYS A 27 -1.66 10.75 0.16
C LYS A 27 -0.79 10.32 1.34
N MET A 28 -1.27 9.34 2.13
CA MET A 28 -0.56 8.80 3.29
C MET A 28 0.85 8.28 2.95
N TRP A 29 1.08 7.88 1.70
CA TRP A 29 2.40 7.44 1.28
C TRP A 29 3.42 8.59 1.33
N MET A 30 3.03 9.81 0.97
CA MET A 30 3.91 10.99 1.00
C MET A 30 4.19 11.48 2.41
N GLU A 31 3.31 11.18 3.36
CA GLU A 31 3.43 11.58 4.75
C GLU A 31 4.24 10.58 5.58
N HIS A 32 4.55 9.41 5.01
CA HIS A 32 5.31 8.38 5.70
C HIS A 32 6.82 8.59 5.51
N ASP A 33 7.52 8.91 6.60
CA ASP A 33 8.94 9.33 6.60
C ASP A 33 9.88 8.42 5.77
N ASN A 34 9.63 7.11 5.76
CA ASN A 34 10.48 6.12 5.10
C ASN A 34 9.94 5.59 3.76
N ILE A 35 8.99 6.28 3.12
CA ILE A 35 8.40 5.79 1.86
C ILE A 35 9.43 5.68 0.74
N TYR A 36 10.34 6.65 0.65
CA TYR A 36 11.35 6.71 -0.42
C TYR A 36 12.34 5.56 -0.33
N ASP A 37 12.78 5.23 0.89
CA ASP A 37 13.70 4.10 1.13
C ASP A 37 13.04 2.77 0.80
N LYS A 38 11.77 2.58 1.19
CA LYS A 38 10.98 1.39 0.83
C LYS A 38 10.82 1.26 -0.68
N ILE A 39 10.47 2.33 -1.38
CA ILE A 39 10.35 2.31 -2.86
C ILE A 39 11.70 1.96 -3.50
N LYS A 40 12.80 2.51 -3.00
CA LYS A 40 14.15 2.24 -3.50
C LYS A 40 14.54 0.78 -3.31
N GLU A 41 14.24 0.20 -2.15
CA GLU A 41 14.42 -1.23 -1.87
C GLU A 41 13.64 -2.09 -2.88
N TRP A 42 12.35 -1.80 -3.08
CA TRP A 42 11.51 -2.55 -4.01
C TRP A 42 11.90 -2.34 -5.48
N TRP A 43 12.48 -1.18 -5.82
CA TRP A 43 12.99 -0.89 -7.16
C TRP A 43 14.34 -1.57 -7.46
N GLY A 44 15.08 -1.98 -6.42
CA GLY A 44 16.40 -2.58 -6.48
C GLY A 44 16.47 -3.97 -7.13
N TRP A 45 15.37 -4.48 -7.68
CA TRP A 45 15.35 -5.75 -8.40
C TRP A 45 16.27 -5.71 -9.64
N ASN A 46 17.17 -6.70 -9.73
CA ASN A 46 18.25 -6.76 -10.73
C ASN A 46 18.21 -8.04 -11.58
N GLY A 47 17.03 -8.53 -11.95
CA GLY A 47 16.93 -9.70 -12.83
C GLY A 47 17.33 -9.42 -14.28
N GLU A 48 17.48 -10.49 -15.04
CA GLU A 48 17.98 -10.48 -16.42
C GLU A 48 16.89 -10.12 -17.46
N GLY A 49 17.32 -9.81 -18.69
CA GLY A 49 16.44 -9.52 -19.83
C GLY A 49 16.68 -8.16 -20.48
N THR A 50 15.81 -7.77 -21.42
CA THR A 50 15.89 -6.46 -22.09
C THR A 50 15.62 -5.31 -21.10
N ALA A 51 16.06 -4.10 -21.43
CA ALA A 51 15.81 -2.92 -20.60
C ALA A 51 14.30 -2.69 -20.35
N GLN A 52 13.48 -2.88 -21.39
CA GLN A 52 12.03 -2.76 -21.30
C GLN A 52 11.43 -3.83 -20.36
N PHE A 53 11.86 -5.08 -20.48
CA PHE A 53 11.42 -6.14 -19.58
C PHE A 53 11.77 -5.81 -18.12
N ARG A 54 13.01 -5.39 -17.87
CA ARG A 54 13.47 -5.01 -16.53
C ARG A 54 12.65 -3.88 -15.93
N LEU A 55 12.34 -2.84 -16.71
CA LEU A 55 11.48 -1.73 -16.27
C LEU A 55 10.07 -2.22 -15.87
N VAL A 56 9.44 -3.06 -16.70
CA VAL A 56 8.12 -3.62 -16.40
C VAL A 56 8.14 -4.45 -15.12
N GLN A 57 9.19 -5.24 -14.89
CA GLN A 57 9.31 -6.02 -13.66
C GLN A 57 9.48 -5.14 -12.43
N LYS A 58 10.30 -4.09 -12.49
CA LYS A 58 10.46 -3.13 -11.39
C LYS A 58 9.12 -2.47 -11.01
N LEU A 59 8.37 -2.00 -12.01
CA LEU A 59 7.05 -1.41 -11.79
C LEU A 59 6.05 -2.41 -11.18
N LYS A 60 6.04 -3.66 -11.67
CA LYS A 60 5.21 -4.73 -11.10
C LYS A 60 5.59 -5.02 -9.65
N ASN A 61 6.88 -5.05 -9.33
CA ASN A 61 7.36 -5.32 -7.98
C ASN A 61 6.94 -4.21 -7.00
N VAL A 62 7.23 -2.94 -7.33
CA VAL A 62 6.81 -1.80 -6.50
C VAL A 62 5.29 -1.81 -6.28
N LYS A 63 4.51 -1.99 -7.35
CA LYS A 63 3.04 -2.06 -7.24
C LYS A 63 2.58 -3.20 -6.33
N LYS A 64 3.23 -4.36 -6.36
CA LYS A 64 2.91 -5.50 -5.48
C LYS A 64 3.22 -5.16 -4.03
N GLN A 65 4.39 -4.60 -3.75
CA GLN A 65 4.84 -4.29 -2.40
C GLN A 65 3.98 -3.21 -1.75
N VAL A 66 3.66 -2.13 -2.47
CA VAL A 66 2.73 -1.10 -1.99
C VAL A 66 1.36 -1.68 -1.63
N LYS A 67 0.83 -2.62 -2.44
CA LYS A 67 -0.44 -3.30 -2.14
C LYS A 67 -0.39 -4.19 -0.91
N ILE A 68 0.75 -4.79 -0.60
CA ILE A 68 0.93 -5.61 0.61
C ILE A 68 1.01 -4.67 1.81
N TRP A 69 1.80 -3.61 1.69
CA TRP A 69 1.97 -2.60 2.72
C TRP A 69 0.64 -1.93 3.11
N ASN A 70 -0.20 -1.53 2.14
CA ASN A 70 -1.52 -0.93 2.43
C ASN A 70 -2.54 -1.89 3.06
N LYS A 71 -2.28 -3.20 3.09
CA LYS A 71 -3.15 -4.20 3.73
C LYS A 71 -2.68 -4.56 5.14
N SER A 72 -1.51 -4.08 5.54
CA SER A 72 -0.89 -4.38 6.83
C SER A 72 -1.31 -3.38 7.89
#